data_AF-A0A8W8IKH5-F1
#
_entry.id   AF-A0A8W8IKH5-F1
#
_cell.length_a   1.000
_cell.length_b   1.000
_cell.length_c   1.000
_cell.angle_alpha   90.00
_cell.angle_beta   90.00
_cell.angle_gamma   90.00
#
_symmetry.space_group_name_H-M   'P 1'
#
loop_
_entity.id
_entity.type
_entity.pdbx_description
1 polymer ?
#
loop_
_entity_poly.entity_id
_entity_poly.type
_entity_poly.pdbx_seq_one_letter_code
_entity_poly.pdbx_strand_id
1 'polypeptide(L)'
;MNPADPRCEGDKKLPPKEQVQISKDDIIKKLLEAEQEVEELKTELEVYEKRLESKYKAIAILKNQISSCEEDINTSGKKSRQYEESLEREVNSLNFELGKRETTFENSQQMWAVRFDSICKENSSLTTELDQKSLELRELKAQKMVLCRERDELLALLDVKERGRYLRSRSVSEDEAYSEYSSTELAVLGACKCRVTSPEPCGCAHAAAALRRELCKLKEQYEAQLRRRDEAAQTVDAYRAAFEEQLYRNKQMMLQLAEIAVAGPSKYEKAKVILKNLIHLLNDDDYLCEITNQRQNIFSINGNSKPGKPEVDSQSEPVMSDRDLVMALTEILHQRNEAFAHKKLAAQVLSDRVKELETELSHYQTSEEETFS
;
A
#
# COMPACT_ATOMS: atom_id res chain seq x y z
N MET A 1 -65.09 -42.79 -24.65
CA MET A 1 -66.38 -42.47 -24.02
C MET A 1 -67.37 -42.11 -25.11
N ASN A 2 -68.24 -43.06 -25.48
CA ASN A 2 -69.55 -42.75 -26.07
C ASN A 2 -70.45 -42.23 -24.94
N PRO A 3 -71.28 -41.21 -25.20
CA PRO A 3 -72.73 -41.43 -25.36
C PRO A 3 -73.33 -40.42 -26.37
N ALA A 4 -74.55 -40.49 -26.90
CA ALA A 4 -75.66 -41.43 -26.90
C ALA A 4 -76.63 -40.97 -28.01
N ASP A 5 -77.29 -41.93 -28.66
CA ASP A 5 -78.62 -41.75 -29.26
C ASP A 5 -79.62 -41.20 -28.23
N PRO A 6 -80.67 -40.53 -28.69
CA PRO A 6 -82.00 -41.02 -28.32
C PRO A 6 -82.94 -41.21 -29.52
N ARG A 7 -83.59 -42.38 -29.50
CA ARG A 7 -84.76 -42.80 -30.28
C ARG A 7 -86.07 -42.18 -29.77
N CYS A 8 -87.10 -42.39 -30.62
CA CYS A 8 -88.54 -42.54 -30.34
C CYS A 8 -89.31 -41.22 -30.14
N GLU A 9 -90.55 -41.05 -30.58
CA GLU A 9 -91.53 -41.82 -31.37
C GLU A 9 -92.72 -40.84 -31.56
N GLY A 10 -93.51 -40.98 -32.62
CA GLY A 10 -94.79 -40.25 -32.65
C GLY A 10 -95.45 -40.13 -34.02
N ASP A 11 -96.05 -41.23 -34.48
CA ASP A 11 -97.08 -41.25 -35.51
C ASP A 11 -98.20 -40.24 -35.19
N LYS A 12 -98.35 -39.19 -36.02
CA LYS A 12 -99.60 -38.44 -36.14
C LYS A 12 -99.83 -37.95 -37.59
N LYS A 13 -100.71 -38.70 -38.27
CA LYS A 13 -101.71 -38.28 -39.28
C LYS A 13 -101.34 -37.08 -40.18
N LEU A 14 -101.12 -37.39 -41.47
CA LEU A 14 -101.26 -36.46 -42.59
C LEU A 14 -102.62 -35.72 -42.53
N PRO A 15 -102.64 -34.37 -42.57
CA PRO A 15 -103.77 -33.61 -43.05
C PRO A 15 -103.74 -33.52 -44.60
N PRO A 16 -104.86 -33.17 -45.23
CA PRO A 16 -105.04 -33.28 -46.68
C PRO A 16 -104.12 -32.34 -47.45
N LYS A 17 -103.72 -32.77 -48.65
CA LYS A 17 -103.06 -31.96 -49.67
C LYS A 17 -103.96 -30.76 -50.03
N GLU A 18 -103.85 -29.67 -49.28
CA GLU A 18 -104.26 -28.36 -49.79
C GLU A 18 -103.24 -27.96 -50.86
N GLN A 19 -103.61 -28.21 -52.11
CA GLN A 19 -103.00 -27.54 -53.26
C GLN A 19 -103.32 -26.05 -53.13
N VAL A 20 -102.55 -25.35 -52.32
CA VAL A 20 -102.42 -23.90 -52.44
C VAL A 20 -101.94 -23.68 -53.88
N GLN A 21 -102.82 -23.18 -54.74
CA GLN A 21 -102.42 -22.65 -56.04
C GLN A 21 -101.58 -21.41 -55.75
N ILE A 22 -100.28 -21.62 -55.59
CA ILE A 22 -99.29 -20.56 -55.45
C ILE A 22 -99.29 -19.83 -56.80
N SER A 23 -99.57 -18.53 -56.78
CA SER A 23 -99.52 -17.70 -57.99
C SER A 23 -98.12 -17.78 -58.59
N LYS A 24 -98.02 -17.75 -59.92
CA LYS A 24 -96.74 -17.73 -60.65
C LYS A 24 -95.82 -16.61 -60.11
N ASP A 25 -96.40 -15.50 -59.67
CA ASP A 25 -95.67 -14.36 -59.11
C ASP A 25 -95.11 -14.62 -57.70
N ASP A 26 -95.81 -15.39 -56.87
CA ASP A 26 -95.32 -15.82 -55.54
C ASP A 26 -94.19 -16.85 -55.67
N ILE A 27 -94.26 -17.71 -56.70
CA ILE A 27 -93.16 -18.63 -57.04
C ILE A 27 -91.93 -17.84 -57.48
N ILE A 28 -92.10 -16.84 -58.36
CA ILE A 28 -91.02 -15.98 -58.85
C ILE A 28 -90.38 -15.20 -57.69
N LYS A 29 -91.19 -14.63 -56.79
CA LYS A 29 -90.70 -13.89 -55.61
C LYS A 29 -89.89 -14.78 -54.66
N LYS A 30 -90.38 -15.98 -54.34
CA LYS A 30 -89.64 -16.95 -53.51
C LYS A 30 -88.34 -17.42 -54.17
N LEU A 31 -88.32 -17.51 -55.50
CA LEU A 31 -87.12 -17.87 -56.26
C LEU A 31 -86.07 -16.75 -56.18
N LEU A 32 -86.48 -15.49 -56.32
CA LEU A 32 -85.61 -14.31 -56.16
C LEU A 32 -85.08 -14.16 -54.73
N GLU A 33 -85.92 -14.38 -53.72
CA GLU A 33 -85.49 -14.36 -52.30
C GLU A 33 -84.49 -15.48 -52.00
N ALA A 34 -84.72 -16.69 -52.52
CA ALA A 34 -83.78 -17.80 -52.40
C ALA A 34 -82.47 -17.55 -53.16
N GLU A 35 -82.52 -16.89 -54.32
CA GLU A 35 -81.33 -16.51 -55.09
C GLU A 35 -80.50 -15.44 -54.36
N GLN A 36 -81.15 -14.45 -53.72
CA GLN A 36 -80.49 -13.46 -52.88
C GLN A 36 -79.88 -14.09 -51.63
N GLU A 37 -80.60 -14.96 -50.92
CA GLU A 37 -80.08 -15.69 -49.75
C GLU A 37 -78.87 -16.54 -50.12
N VAL A 38 -78.89 -17.20 -51.27
CA VAL A 38 -77.73 -17.95 -51.79
C VAL A 38 -76.53 -17.02 -52.04
N GLU A 39 -76.74 -15.82 -52.56
CA GLU A 39 -75.65 -14.87 -52.80
C GLU A 39 -75.10 -14.30 -51.49
N GLU A 40 -75.95 -13.97 -50.53
CA GLU A 40 -75.55 -13.57 -49.17
C GLU A 40 -74.71 -14.67 -48.50
N LEU A 41 -75.16 -15.92 -48.53
CA LEU A 41 -74.41 -17.06 -47.97
C LEU A 41 -73.06 -17.29 -48.66
N LYS A 42 -72.94 -17.07 -49.98
CA LYS A 42 -71.64 -17.13 -50.67
C LYS A 42 -70.69 -16.04 -50.16
N THR A 43 -71.19 -14.81 -50.01
CA THR A 43 -70.36 -13.71 -49.49
C THR A 43 -69.92 -13.96 -48.05
N GLU A 44 -70.80 -14.49 -47.19
CA GLU A 44 -70.44 -14.90 -45.84
C GLU A 44 -69.41 -16.02 -45.83
N LEU A 45 -69.57 -17.02 -46.70
CA LEU A 45 -68.62 -18.13 -46.84
C LEU A 45 -67.23 -17.62 -47.26
N GLU A 46 -67.14 -16.72 -48.24
CA GLU A 46 -65.86 -16.08 -48.62
C GLU A 46 -65.22 -15.31 -47.45
N VAL A 47 -66.03 -14.62 -46.64
CA VAL A 47 -65.54 -13.91 -45.45
C VAL A 47 -65.02 -14.90 -44.40
N TYR A 48 -65.73 -16.01 -44.17
CA TYR A 48 -65.29 -17.06 -43.27
C TYR A 48 -64.00 -17.74 -43.76
N GLU A 49 -63.86 -18.00 -45.06
CA GLU A 49 -62.65 -18.56 -45.66
C GLU A 49 -61.45 -17.62 -45.49
N LYS A 50 -61.59 -16.34 -45.81
CA LYS A 50 -60.53 -15.32 -45.60
C LYS A 50 -60.15 -15.22 -44.12
N ARG A 51 -61.13 -15.25 -43.21
CA ARG A 51 -60.88 -15.23 -41.76
C ARG A 51 -60.16 -16.49 -41.30
N LEU A 52 -60.52 -17.66 -41.82
CA LEU A 52 -59.86 -18.93 -41.52
C LEU A 52 -58.41 -18.91 -42.02
N GLU A 53 -58.17 -18.45 -43.24
CA GLU A 53 -56.83 -18.30 -43.81
C GLU A 53 -55.95 -17.36 -42.98
N SER A 54 -56.51 -16.23 -42.52
CA SER A 54 -55.80 -15.31 -41.62
C SER A 54 -55.41 -15.96 -40.29
N LYS A 55 -56.28 -16.80 -39.71
CA LYS A 55 -55.99 -17.57 -38.49
C LYS A 55 -54.90 -18.60 -38.74
N TYR A 56 -54.92 -19.30 -39.88
CA TYR A 56 -53.85 -20.24 -40.23
C TYR A 56 -52.49 -19.55 -40.39
N LYS A 57 -52.45 -18.37 -41.02
CA LYS A 57 -51.24 -17.55 -41.12
C LYS A 57 -50.73 -17.13 -39.73
N ALA A 58 -51.62 -16.68 -38.85
CA ALA A 58 -51.26 -16.34 -37.47
C ALA A 58 -50.69 -17.55 -36.70
N ILE A 59 -51.32 -18.74 -36.83
CA ILE A 59 -50.82 -19.98 -36.21
C ILE A 59 -49.44 -20.36 -36.77
N ALA A 60 -49.21 -20.20 -38.07
CA ALA A 60 -47.91 -20.49 -38.67
C ALA A 60 -46.80 -19.57 -38.12
N ILE A 61 -47.10 -18.28 -37.95
CA ILE A 61 -46.16 -17.32 -37.34
C ILE A 61 -45.87 -17.71 -35.88
N LEU A 62 -46.90 -18.00 -35.09
CA LEU A 62 -46.72 -18.39 -33.69
C LEU A 62 -45.93 -19.69 -33.55
N LYS A 63 -46.17 -20.69 -34.42
CA LYS A 63 -45.37 -21.92 -34.45
C LYS A 63 -43.91 -21.65 -34.73
N ASN A 64 -43.60 -20.79 -35.71
CA ASN A 64 -42.23 -20.40 -36.02
C ASN A 64 -41.57 -19.62 -34.86
N GLN A 65 -42.32 -18.78 -34.16
CA GLN A 65 -41.82 -18.08 -32.97
C GLN A 65 -41.53 -19.04 -31.82
N ILE A 66 -42.39 -20.04 -31.60
CA ILE A 66 -42.16 -21.08 -30.59
C ILE A 66 -40.91 -21.88 -30.93
N SER A 67 -40.73 -22.33 -32.18
CA SER A 67 -39.53 -23.08 -32.58
C SER A 67 -38.26 -22.23 -32.43
N SER A 68 -38.30 -20.95 -32.79
CA SER A 68 -37.16 -20.04 -32.57
C SER A 68 -36.84 -19.88 -31.08
N CYS A 69 -37.86 -19.68 -30.23
CA CYS A 69 -37.67 -19.59 -28.78
C CYS A 69 -37.09 -20.89 -28.20
N GLU A 70 -37.52 -22.06 -28.68
CA GLU A 70 -36.97 -23.35 -28.25
C GLU A 70 -35.49 -23.49 -28.63
N GLU A 71 -35.10 -23.04 -29.83
CA GLU A 71 -33.70 -23.00 -30.25
C GLU A 71 -32.86 -22.04 -29.40
N ASP A 72 -33.39 -20.85 -29.10
CA ASP A 72 -32.73 -19.86 -28.24
C ASP A 72 -32.54 -20.38 -26.80
N ILE A 73 -33.55 -21.04 -26.24
CA ILE A 73 -33.47 -21.67 -24.91
C ILE A 73 -32.43 -22.79 -24.92
N ASN A 74 -32.43 -23.63 -25.95
CA ASN A 74 -31.46 -24.74 -26.06
C ASN A 74 -30.02 -24.23 -26.22
N THR A 75 -29.80 -23.19 -27.03
CA THR A 75 -28.46 -22.61 -27.22
C THR A 75 -27.99 -21.87 -25.97
N SER A 76 -28.86 -21.11 -25.31
CA SER A 76 -28.57 -20.47 -24.02
C SER A 76 -28.24 -21.51 -22.94
N GLY A 77 -29.03 -22.58 -22.85
CA GLY A 77 -28.79 -23.69 -21.92
C GLY A 77 -27.46 -24.39 -22.16
N LYS A 78 -27.07 -24.62 -23.42
CA LYS A 78 -25.75 -25.16 -23.79
C LYS A 78 -24.61 -24.24 -23.36
N LYS A 79 -24.73 -22.92 -23.61
CA LYS A 79 -23.73 -21.94 -23.17
C LYS A 79 -23.59 -21.90 -21.65
N SER A 80 -24.71 -21.95 -20.93
CA SER A 80 -24.73 -21.99 -19.46
C SER A 80 -24.02 -23.24 -18.93
N ARG A 81 -24.29 -24.42 -19.49
CA ARG A 81 -23.61 -25.67 -19.10
C ARG A 81 -22.11 -25.62 -19.37
N GLN A 82 -21.70 -25.11 -20.53
CA GLN A 82 -20.27 -24.96 -20.86
C GLN A 82 -19.55 -24.02 -19.90
N TYR A 83 -20.22 -22.94 -19.48
CA TYR A 83 -19.69 -22.02 -18.49
C TYR A 83 -19.55 -22.67 -17.11
N GLU A 84 -20.56 -23.43 -16.69
CA GLU A 84 -20.55 -24.20 -15.44
C GLU A 84 -19.42 -25.25 -15.42
N GLU A 85 -19.27 -26.03 -16.50
CA GLU A 85 -18.18 -27.00 -16.68
C GLU A 85 -16.79 -26.33 -16.71
N SER A 86 -16.71 -25.08 -17.19
CA SER A 86 -15.46 -24.31 -17.17
C SER A 86 -15.12 -23.83 -15.76
N LEU A 87 -16.10 -23.31 -15.04
CA LEU A 87 -15.94 -22.88 -13.65
C LEU A 87 -15.57 -24.05 -12.75
N GLU A 88 -16.20 -25.21 -12.92
CA GLU A 88 -15.89 -26.40 -12.14
C GLU A 88 -14.43 -26.85 -12.34
N ARG A 89 -13.94 -26.81 -13.59
CA ARG A 89 -12.52 -27.10 -13.88
C ARG A 89 -11.58 -26.10 -13.22
N GLU A 90 -11.93 -24.82 -13.24
CA GLU A 90 -11.12 -23.78 -12.60
C GLU A 90 -11.10 -23.94 -11.08
N VAL A 91 -12.25 -24.18 -10.45
CA VAL A 91 -12.36 -24.46 -9.01
C VAL A 91 -11.53 -25.68 -8.62
N ASN A 92 -11.60 -26.76 -9.40
CA ASN A 92 -10.80 -27.96 -9.16
C ASN A 92 -9.29 -27.70 -9.32
N SER A 93 -8.90 -26.92 -10.32
CA SER A 93 -7.50 -26.51 -10.51
C SER A 93 -7.00 -25.66 -9.34
N LEU A 94 -7.77 -24.67 -8.92
CA LEU A 94 -7.43 -23.79 -7.80
C LEU A 94 -7.35 -24.58 -6.48
N ASN A 95 -8.26 -25.51 -6.24
CA ASN A 95 -8.21 -26.38 -5.05
C ASN A 95 -6.94 -27.23 -5.03
N PHE A 96 -6.52 -27.79 -6.18
CA PHE A 96 -5.28 -28.54 -6.26
C PHE A 96 -4.05 -27.67 -6.00
N GLU A 97 -4.00 -26.47 -6.60
CA GLU A 97 -2.92 -25.51 -6.35
C GLU A 97 -2.85 -25.07 -4.89
N LEU A 98 -4.02 -24.83 -4.28
CA LEU A 98 -4.13 -24.45 -2.88
C LEU A 98 -3.60 -25.57 -1.98
N GLY A 99 -4.04 -26.82 -2.16
CA GLY A 99 -3.55 -27.96 -1.38
C GLY A 99 -2.05 -28.20 -1.53
N LYS A 100 -1.51 -28.01 -2.76
CA LYS A 100 -0.06 -28.04 -2.99
C LYS A 100 0.65 -26.96 -2.19
N ARG A 101 0.14 -25.72 -2.20
CA ARG A 101 0.73 -24.60 -1.45
C ARG A 101 0.68 -24.83 0.05
N GLU A 102 -0.45 -25.28 0.59
CA GLU A 102 -0.60 -25.64 2.01
C GLU A 102 0.45 -26.66 2.43
N THR A 103 0.59 -27.76 1.67
CA THR A 103 1.58 -28.80 1.96
C THR A 103 3.01 -28.25 1.94
N THR A 104 3.34 -27.40 0.95
CA THR A 104 4.69 -26.78 0.89
C THR A 104 4.93 -25.82 2.04
N PHE A 105 3.90 -25.09 2.47
CA PHE A 105 3.97 -24.15 3.58
C PHE A 105 4.19 -24.90 4.90
N GLU A 106 3.41 -25.94 5.17
CA GLU A 106 3.56 -26.80 6.35
C GLU A 106 4.94 -27.45 6.40
N ASN A 107 5.43 -27.99 5.28
CA ASN A 107 6.77 -28.56 5.21
C ASN A 107 7.87 -27.53 5.50
N SER A 108 7.72 -26.30 4.99
CA SER A 108 8.65 -25.22 5.28
C SER A 108 8.61 -24.83 6.75
N GLN A 109 7.41 -24.67 7.32
CA GLN A 109 7.22 -24.34 8.74
C GLN A 109 7.86 -25.41 9.64
N GLN A 110 7.62 -26.68 9.36
CA GLN A 110 8.20 -27.79 10.12
C GLN A 110 9.72 -27.81 10.02
N MET A 111 10.28 -27.57 8.84
CA MET A 111 11.73 -27.49 8.64
C MET A 111 12.35 -26.34 9.45
N TRP A 112 11.70 -25.17 9.45
CA TRP A 112 12.16 -24.02 10.23
C TRP A 112 12.05 -24.26 11.73
N ALA A 113 11.00 -24.92 12.21
CA ALA A 113 10.86 -25.30 13.61
C ALA A 113 12.02 -26.21 14.07
N VAL A 114 12.34 -27.24 13.28
CA VAL A 114 13.47 -28.15 13.58
C VAL A 114 14.81 -27.42 13.59
N ARG A 115 15.04 -26.52 12.62
CA ARG A 115 16.27 -25.71 12.57
C ARG A 115 16.38 -24.77 13.76
N PHE A 116 15.27 -24.12 14.12
CA PHE A 116 15.20 -23.24 15.28
C PHE A 116 15.55 -23.99 16.56
N ASP A 117 14.94 -25.15 16.78
CA ASP A 117 15.23 -25.99 17.95
C ASP A 117 16.70 -26.43 18.01
N SER A 118 17.31 -26.76 16.86
CA SER A 118 18.72 -27.10 16.77
C SER A 118 19.62 -25.93 17.18
N ILE A 119 19.34 -24.74 16.66
CA ILE A 119 20.10 -23.51 16.99
C ILE A 119 19.93 -23.16 18.47
N CYS A 120 18.72 -23.31 19.03
CA CYS A 120 18.49 -23.08 20.45
C CYS A 120 19.30 -24.02 21.34
N LYS A 121 19.43 -25.30 20.96
CA LYS A 121 20.27 -26.28 21.67
C LYS A 121 21.76 -25.96 21.55
N GLU A 122 22.21 -25.54 20.37
CA GLU A 122 23.60 -25.13 20.17
C GLU A 122 23.92 -23.87 20.98
N ASN A 123 23.06 -22.85 20.93
CA ASN A 123 23.21 -21.63 21.71
C ASN A 123 23.24 -21.90 23.22
N SER A 124 22.38 -22.79 23.72
CA SER A 124 22.40 -23.13 25.14
C SER A 124 23.69 -23.84 25.53
N SER A 125 24.18 -24.77 24.70
CA SER A 125 25.48 -25.43 24.89
C SER A 125 26.63 -24.42 24.92
N LEU A 126 26.69 -23.52 23.93
CA LEU A 126 27.74 -22.49 23.84
C LEU A 126 27.69 -21.51 25.01
N THR A 127 26.49 -21.16 25.47
CA THR A 127 26.32 -20.30 26.66
C THR A 127 26.89 -20.98 27.90
N THR A 128 26.58 -22.27 28.10
CA THR A 128 27.13 -23.01 29.25
C THR A 128 28.65 -23.17 29.19
N GLU A 129 29.22 -23.38 28.00
CA GLU A 129 30.67 -23.46 27.82
C GLU A 129 31.34 -22.11 28.07
N LEU A 130 30.75 -21.01 27.59
CA LEU A 130 31.23 -19.66 27.84
C LEU A 130 31.21 -19.32 29.34
N ASP A 131 30.15 -19.69 30.05
CA ASP A 131 30.04 -19.50 31.50
C ASP A 131 31.12 -20.29 32.24
N GLN A 132 31.37 -21.54 31.83
CA GLN A 132 32.44 -22.36 32.39
C GLN A 132 33.82 -21.72 32.15
N LYS A 133 34.11 -21.28 30.93
CA LYS A 133 35.38 -20.60 30.60
C LYS A 133 35.55 -19.29 31.36
N SER A 134 34.46 -18.55 31.57
CA SER A 134 34.46 -17.32 32.35
C SER A 134 34.74 -17.59 33.84
N LEU A 135 34.23 -18.70 34.38
CA LEU A 135 34.54 -19.15 35.74
C LEU A 135 36.01 -19.55 35.88
N GLU A 136 36.52 -20.39 34.98
CA GLU A 136 37.93 -20.81 34.93
C GLU A 136 38.87 -19.59 34.87
N LEU A 137 38.56 -18.60 34.04
CA LEU A 137 39.34 -17.35 33.94
C LEU A 137 39.32 -16.55 35.25
N ARG A 138 38.18 -16.49 35.93
CA ARG A 138 38.05 -15.80 37.23
C ARG A 138 38.89 -16.47 38.30
N GLU A 139 38.89 -17.81 38.35
CA GLU A 139 39.69 -18.59 39.28
C GLU A 139 41.19 -18.41 39.02
N LEU A 140 41.62 -18.51 37.76
CA LEU A 140 43.01 -18.25 37.38
C LEU A 140 43.45 -16.83 37.72
N LYS A 141 42.57 -15.84 37.53
CA LYS A 141 42.86 -14.45 37.92
C LYS A 141 43.02 -14.32 39.43
N ALA A 142 42.16 -14.97 40.22
CA ALA A 142 42.28 -14.98 41.68
C ALA A 142 43.59 -15.66 42.14
N GLN A 143 43.96 -16.79 41.54
CA GLN A 143 45.23 -17.47 41.81
C GLN A 143 46.43 -16.59 41.44
N LYS A 144 46.41 -15.94 40.27
CA LYS A 144 47.44 -14.98 39.85
C LYS A 144 47.59 -13.85 40.87
N MET A 145 46.48 -13.33 41.42
CA MET A 145 46.53 -12.29 42.45
C MET A 145 47.16 -12.79 43.75
N VAL A 146 46.87 -14.02 44.18
CA VAL A 146 47.50 -14.63 45.36
C VAL A 146 49.01 -14.77 45.15
N LEU A 147 49.43 -15.35 44.03
CA LEU A 147 50.85 -15.51 43.69
C LEU A 147 51.58 -14.16 43.58
N CYS A 148 50.91 -13.12 43.07
CA CYS A 148 51.49 -11.77 43.04
C CYS A 148 51.70 -11.21 44.45
N ARG A 149 50.77 -11.44 45.38
CA ARG A 149 50.93 -11.03 46.78
C ARG A 149 52.06 -11.78 47.47
N GLU A 150 52.11 -13.10 47.32
CA GLU A 150 53.20 -13.93 47.86
C GLU A 150 54.55 -13.50 47.32
N ARG A 151 54.64 -13.23 46.01
CA ARG A 151 55.84 -12.63 45.39
C ARG A 151 56.21 -11.32 46.07
N ASP A 152 55.26 -10.42 46.27
CA ASP A 152 55.53 -9.10 46.85
C ASP A 152 55.95 -9.18 48.32
N GLU A 153 55.39 -10.12 49.08
CA GLU A 153 55.81 -10.44 50.46
C GLU A 153 57.24 -10.98 50.50
N LEU A 154 57.58 -11.95 49.63
CA LEU A 154 58.94 -12.47 49.51
C LEU A 154 59.93 -11.39 49.09
N LEU A 155 59.55 -10.49 48.17
CA LEU A 155 60.38 -9.36 47.76
C LEU A 155 60.59 -8.34 48.88
N ALA A 156 59.66 -8.21 49.82
CA ALA A 156 59.80 -7.35 50.99
C ALA A 156 60.81 -7.90 52.01
N LEU A 157 61.05 -9.22 52.02
CA LEU A 157 62.03 -9.87 52.90
C LEU A 157 63.48 -9.78 52.37
N LEU A 158 63.67 -9.46 51.09
CA LEU A 158 65.01 -9.31 50.49
C LEU A 158 65.68 -7.99 50.90
N ASP A 159 67.02 -8.00 50.94
CA ASP A 159 67.77 -6.76 51.12
C ASP A 159 67.64 -5.83 49.89
N VAL A 160 67.95 -4.53 50.07
CA VAL A 160 67.77 -3.52 49.01
C VAL A 160 68.62 -3.83 47.77
N LYS A 161 69.79 -4.46 47.92
CA LYS A 161 70.67 -4.79 46.80
C LYS A 161 70.13 -5.98 46.00
N GLU A 162 69.62 -7.00 46.69
CA GLU A 162 68.98 -8.20 46.15
C GLU A 162 67.67 -7.88 45.46
N ARG A 163 66.80 -7.09 46.10
CA ARG A 163 65.57 -6.58 45.50
C ARG A 163 65.88 -5.76 44.24
N GLY A 164 66.91 -4.93 44.28
CA GLY A 164 67.38 -4.18 43.11
C GLY A 164 67.91 -5.09 42.00
N ARG A 165 68.61 -6.19 42.32
CA ARG A 165 69.03 -7.19 41.33
C ARG A 165 67.82 -7.89 40.71
N TYR A 166 66.86 -8.32 41.51
CA TYR A 166 65.63 -8.98 41.04
C TYR A 166 64.81 -8.09 40.10
N LEU A 167 64.56 -6.84 40.48
CA LEU A 167 63.78 -5.90 39.65
C LEU A 167 64.48 -5.58 38.34
N ARG A 168 65.82 -5.55 38.32
CA ARG A 168 66.60 -5.39 37.08
C ARG A 168 66.63 -6.64 36.21
N SER A 169 66.59 -7.83 36.82
CA SER A 169 66.52 -9.10 36.08
C SER A 169 65.10 -9.49 35.64
N ARG A 170 64.08 -8.89 36.27
CA ARG A 170 62.67 -9.08 35.89
C ARG A 170 62.45 -8.45 34.52
N SER A 171 62.20 -9.28 33.51
CA SER A 171 61.69 -8.83 32.23
C SER A 171 60.33 -8.14 32.40
N VAL A 172 60.07 -7.13 31.58
CA VAL A 172 58.72 -6.55 31.42
C VAL A 172 57.76 -7.72 31.19
N SER A 173 56.67 -7.77 31.96
CA SER A 173 55.70 -8.86 31.83
C SER A 173 55.18 -8.89 30.39
N GLU A 174 55.11 -10.06 29.78
CA GLU A 174 54.56 -10.22 28.42
C GLU A 174 53.17 -9.57 28.29
N ASP A 175 52.36 -9.55 29.36
CA ASP A 175 51.07 -8.84 29.41
C ASP A 175 51.18 -7.34 29.11
N GLU A 176 52.25 -6.69 29.57
CA GLU A 176 52.45 -5.24 29.44
C GLU A 176 53.01 -4.88 28.06
N ALA A 177 53.82 -5.76 27.47
CA ALA A 177 54.38 -5.61 26.13
C ALA A 177 53.32 -5.72 25.01
N TYR A 178 52.21 -6.42 25.26
CA TYR A 178 51.16 -6.66 24.27
C TYR A 178 49.81 -5.98 24.59
N SER A 179 49.73 -5.20 25.67
CA SER A 179 48.49 -4.52 26.11
C SER A 179 47.97 -3.47 25.11
N GLU A 180 48.83 -2.95 24.24
CA GLU A 180 48.46 -1.91 23.25
C GLU A 180 47.83 -2.49 21.98
N TYR A 181 47.88 -3.82 21.79
CA TYR A 181 47.35 -4.46 20.60
C TYR A 181 45.88 -4.80 20.75
N SER A 182 45.08 -4.55 19.71
CA SER A 182 43.70 -5.03 19.69
C SER A 182 43.65 -6.56 19.60
N SER A 183 42.54 -7.16 20.00
CA SER A 183 42.34 -8.63 19.88
C SER A 183 42.56 -9.14 18.46
N THR A 184 42.18 -8.35 17.44
CA THR A 184 42.39 -8.70 16.03
C THR A 184 43.85 -8.60 15.61
N GLU A 185 44.61 -7.67 16.19
CA GLU A 185 46.04 -7.52 15.95
C GLU A 185 46.81 -8.66 16.61
N LEU A 186 46.45 -9.05 17.84
CA LEU A 186 47.02 -10.20 18.54
C LEU A 186 46.78 -11.51 17.77
N ALA A 187 45.60 -11.69 17.19
CA ALA A 187 45.32 -12.84 16.33
C ALA A 187 46.24 -12.88 15.09
N VAL A 188 46.50 -11.72 14.47
CA VAL A 188 47.42 -11.62 13.33
C VAL A 188 48.87 -11.87 13.75
N LEU A 189 49.29 -11.38 14.92
CA LEU A 189 50.61 -11.64 15.49
C LEU A 189 50.86 -13.13 15.75
N GLY A 190 49.81 -13.89 16.10
CA GLY A 190 49.85 -15.32 16.32
C GLY A 190 49.83 -16.17 15.04
N ALA A 191 49.29 -15.64 13.94
CA ALA A 191 49.07 -16.39 12.70
C ALA A 191 50.32 -16.50 11.78
N CYS A 192 51.41 -15.79 12.09
CA CYS A 192 52.65 -15.83 11.31
C CYS A 192 53.32 -17.22 11.38
N LYS A 193 53.52 -17.85 10.21
CA LYS A 193 54.21 -19.14 10.10
C LYS A 193 55.73 -19.07 10.25
N CYS A 194 56.32 -17.88 10.32
CA CYS A 194 57.78 -17.71 10.48
C CYS A 194 58.28 -18.01 11.91
N ARG A 195 57.39 -18.39 12.85
CA ARG A 195 57.72 -18.74 14.25
C ARG A 195 58.43 -20.11 14.39
N VAL A 196 59.47 -20.36 13.60
CA VAL A 196 60.22 -21.63 13.65
C VAL A 196 61.41 -21.56 14.62
N THR A 197 61.88 -20.36 14.98
CA THR A 197 63.15 -20.17 15.71
C THR A 197 63.14 -19.20 16.89
N SER A 198 62.04 -18.48 17.18
CA SER A 198 61.93 -17.55 18.32
C SER A 198 60.50 -17.52 18.87
N PRO A 199 60.31 -17.40 20.20
CA PRO A 199 59.00 -17.18 20.82
C PRO A 199 58.40 -15.81 20.49
N GLU A 200 59.23 -14.83 20.11
CA GLU A 200 58.79 -13.47 19.77
C GLU A 200 58.18 -13.41 18.36
N PRO A 201 57.16 -12.55 18.14
CA PRO A 201 56.56 -12.39 16.82
C PRO A 201 57.59 -11.87 15.80
N CYS A 202 57.66 -12.56 14.67
CA CYS A 202 58.44 -12.21 13.49
C CYS A 202 58.16 -10.76 13.00
N GLY A 203 59.08 -10.12 12.28
CA GLY A 203 58.84 -8.78 11.70
C GLY A 203 57.64 -8.74 10.73
N CYS A 204 57.37 -9.85 10.02
CA CYS A 204 56.18 -9.96 9.18
C CYS A 204 54.86 -10.05 9.97
N ALA A 205 54.86 -10.57 11.20
CA ALA A 205 53.70 -10.54 12.09
C ALA A 205 53.37 -9.10 12.47
N HIS A 206 54.40 -8.34 12.88
CA HIS A 206 54.23 -6.93 13.26
C HIS A 206 53.76 -6.08 12.08
N ALA A 207 54.34 -6.27 10.90
CA ALA A 207 53.89 -5.58 9.68
C ALA A 207 52.43 -5.95 9.32
N ALA A 208 52.05 -7.21 9.45
CA ALA A 208 50.68 -7.66 9.19
C ALA A 208 49.69 -7.11 10.23
N ALA A 209 50.08 -7.03 11.50
CA ALA A 209 49.26 -6.44 12.56
C ALA A 209 49.08 -4.91 12.36
N ALA A 210 50.14 -4.20 11.96
CA ALA A 210 50.06 -2.79 11.60
C ALA A 210 49.14 -2.57 10.38
N LEU A 211 49.25 -3.40 9.35
CA LEU A 211 48.35 -3.32 8.20
C LEU A 211 46.90 -3.62 8.58
N ARG A 212 46.67 -4.59 9.48
CA ARG A 212 45.33 -4.90 10.00
C ARG A 212 44.72 -3.70 10.72
N ARG A 213 45.51 -2.96 11.51
CA ARG A 213 45.11 -1.72 12.17
C ARG A 213 44.65 -0.67 11.16
N GLU A 214 45.46 -0.43 10.13
CA GLU A 214 45.12 0.54 9.08
C GLU A 214 43.88 0.13 8.28
N LEU A 215 43.73 -1.16 7.95
CA LEU A 215 42.52 -1.66 7.29
C LEU A 215 41.26 -1.48 8.15
N CYS A 216 41.35 -1.69 9.47
CA CYS A 216 40.24 -1.44 10.38
C CYS A 216 39.85 0.04 10.38
N LYS A 217 40.81 0.96 10.49
CA LYS A 217 40.56 2.41 10.41
C LYS A 217 39.90 2.80 9.09
N LEU A 218 40.43 2.31 7.96
CA LEU A 218 39.87 2.62 6.63
C LEU A 218 38.45 2.10 6.47
N LYS A 219 38.18 0.91 7.00
CA LYS A 219 36.84 0.31 6.98
C LYS A 219 35.83 1.14 7.78
N GLU A 220 36.21 1.58 8.98
CA GLU A 220 35.37 2.45 9.82
C GLU A 220 35.08 3.79 9.13
N GLN A 221 36.09 4.39 8.48
CA GLN A 221 35.91 5.61 7.70
C GLN A 221 34.95 5.40 6.52
N TYR A 222 35.10 4.29 5.79
CA TYR A 222 34.22 3.94 4.67
C TYR A 222 32.77 3.74 5.15
N GLU A 223 32.56 2.99 6.23
CA GLU A 223 31.23 2.77 6.81
C GLU A 223 30.60 4.07 7.33
N ALA A 224 31.40 4.99 7.89
CA ALA A 224 30.92 6.30 8.28
C ALA A 224 30.48 7.14 7.07
N GLN A 225 31.22 7.08 5.95
CA GLN A 225 30.83 7.78 4.72
C GLN A 225 29.59 7.18 4.08
N LEU A 226 29.47 5.85 4.11
CA LEU A 226 28.28 5.15 3.63
C LEU A 226 27.03 5.60 4.41
N ARG A 227 27.13 5.67 5.75
CA ARG A 227 26.05 6.18 6.61
C ARG A 227 25.68 7.62 6.27
N ARG A 228 26.65 8.52 6.12
CA ARG A 228 26.39 9.92 5.73
C ARG A 228 25.69 10.02 4.38
N ARG A 229 26.09 9.20 3.40
CA ARG A 229 25.45 9.16 2.08
C ARG A 229 24.00 8.71 2.19
N ASP A 230 23.74 7.67 2.97
CA ASP A 230 22.39 7.13 3.15
C ASP A 230 21.49 8.10 3.91
N GLU A 231 22.00 8.79 4.94
CA GLU A 231 21.32 9.88 5.64
C GLU A 231 20.99 11.05 4.70
N ALA A 232 21.93 11.44 3.83
CA ALA A 232 21.70 12.48 2.82
C ALA A 232 20.64 12.06 1.81
N ALA A 233 20.65 10.80 1.36
CA ALA A 233 19.63 10.26 0.46
C ALA A 233 18.23 10.27 1.11
N GLN A 234 18.11 9.83 2.35
CA GLN A 234 16.85 9.91 3.11
C GLN A 234 16.36 11.34 3.28
N THR A 235 17.28 12.27 3.53
CA THR A 235 16.95 13.71 3.64
C THR A 235 16.42 14.26 2.32
N VAL A 236 17.03 13.91 1.19
CA VAL A 236 16.55 14.28 -0.14
C VAL A 236 15.17 13.71 -0.42
N ASP A 237 14.94 12.44 -0.09
CA ASP A 237 13.62 11.80 -0.27
C ASP A 237 12.54 12.44 0.62
N ALA A 238 12.88 12.81 1.86
CA ALA A 238 11.98 13.54 2.75
C ALA A 238 11.61 14.92 2.17
N TYR A 239 12.59 15.68 1.68
CA TYR A 239 12.33 16.97 1.01
C TYR A 239 11.48 16.80 -0.25
N ARG A 240 11.74 15.76 -1.05
CA ARG A 240 10.95 15.46 -2.25
C ARG A 240 9.49 15.16 -1.90
N ALA A 241 9.25 14.29 -0.93
CA ALA A 241 7.91 13.93 -0.49
C ALA A 241 7.15 15.14 0.09
N ALA A 242 7.81 15.94 0.93
CA ALA A 242 7.22 17.17 1.47
C ALA A 242 6.87 18.17 0.36
N PHE A 243 7.73 18.31 -0.66
CA PHE A 243 7.47 19.17 -1.80
C PHE A 243 6.31 18.67 -2.68
N GLU A 244 6.24 17.36 -2.94
CA GLU A 244 5.13 16.74 -3.67
C GLU A 244 3.78 16.94 -2.94
N GLU A 245 3.77 16.76 -1.62
CA GLU A 245 2.59 17.01 -0.79
C GLU A 245 2.19 18.49 -0.81
N GLN A 246 3.16 19.41 -0.73
CA GLN A 246 2.90 20.84 -0.83
C GLN A 246 2.31 21.21 -2.21
N LEU A 247 2.83 20.65 -3.30
CA LEU A 247 2.28 20.85 -4.64
C LEU A 247 0.85 20.32 -4.76
N TYR A 248 0.57 19.15 -4.17
CA TYR A 248 -0.76 18.55 -4.18
C TYR A 248 -1.77 19.42 -3.43
N ARG A 249 -1.43 19.87 -2.21
CA ARG A 249 -2.28 20.78 -1.42
C ARG A 249 -2.50 22.12 -2.15
N ASN A 250 -1.46 22.69 -2.74
CA ASN A 250 -1.59 23.93 -3.51
C ASN A 250 -2.51 23.76 -4.73
N LYS A 251 -2.38 22.65 -5.46
CA LYS A 251 -3.26 22.32 -6.59
C LYS A 251 -4.72 22.20 -6.14
N GLN A 252 -5.00 21.49 -5.04
CA GLN A 252 -6.36 21.38 -4.50
C GLN A 252 -6.93 22.76 -4.15
N MET A 253 -6.14 23.60 -3.49
CA MET A 253 -6.60 24.92 -3.07
C MET A 253 -6.83 25.87 -4.26
N MET A 254 -5.99 25.77 -5.29
CA MET A 254 -6.19 26.50 -6.55
C MET A 254 -7.49 26.08 -7.25
N LEU A 255 -7.82 24.78 -7.24
CA LEU A 255 -9.09 24.28 -7.79
C LEU A 255 -10.29 24.83 -7.00
N GLN A 256 -10.24 24.82 -5.66
CA GLN A 256 -11.28 25.41 -4.81
C GLN A 256 -11.46 26.91 -5.10
N LEU A 257 -10.37 27.67 -5.24
CA LEU A 257 -10.44 29.09 -5.59
C LEU A 257 -11.01 29.32 -7.00
N ALA A 258 -10.67 28.47 -7.97
CA ALA A 258 -11.22 28.54 -9.32
C ALA A 258 -12.73 28.24 -9.35
N GLU A 259 -13.20 27.24 -8.58
CA GLU A 259 -14.62 26.95 -8.43
C GLU A 259 -15.40 28.12 -7.81
N ILE A 260 -14.82 28.78 -6.80
CA ILE A 260 -15.39 29.99 -6.19
C ILE A 260 -15.47 31.14 -7.20
N ALA A 261 -14.49 31.28 -8.08
CA ALA A 261 -14.48 32.31 -9.13
C ALA A 261 -15.53 32.06 -10.22
N VAL A 262 -15.86 30.79 -10.52
CA VAL A 262 -16.83 30.41 -11.55
C VAL A 262 -18.28 30.42 -11.03
N ALA A 263 -18.51 30.19 -9.73
CA ALA A 263 -19.83 29.99 -9.14
C ALA A 263 -20.64 31.26 -8.75
N GLY A 264 -20.47 32.41 -9.43
CA GLY A 264 -21.48 33.47 -9.30
C GLY A 264 -21.14 34.85 -9.87
N PRO A 265 -22.04 35.49 -10.65
CA PRO A 265 -21.81 36.79 -11.26
C PRO A 265 -21.98 38.01 -10.32
N SER A 266 -22.13 37.84 -9.00
CA SER A 266 -22.27 38.99 -8.07
C SER A 266 -21.20 39.11 -6.98
N LYS A 267 -20.10 38.34 -7.09
CA LYS A 267 -19.01 38.35 -6.09
C LYS A 267 -17.75 39.12 -6.49
N TYR A 268 -17.62 39.56 -7.74
CA TYR A 268 -16.43 40.30 -8.21
C TYR A 268 -16.15 41.55 -7.36
N GLU A 269 -17.18 42.31 -6.99
CA GLU A 269 -17.04 43.49 -6.13
C GLU A 269 -16.67 43.15 -4.68
N LYS A 270 -17.22 42.05 -4.13
CA LYS A 270 -16.89 41.58 -2.77
C LYS A 270 -15.47 40.99 -2.70
N ALA A 271 -15.07 40.22 -3.70
CA ALA A 271 -13.71 39.68 -3.83
C ALA A 271 -12.68 40.80 -3.99
N LYS A 272 -13.01 41.89 -4.69
CA LYS A 272 -12.16 43.08 -4.82
C LYS A 272 -11.96 43.80 -3.49
N VAL A 273 -13.01 43.89 -2.66
CA VAL A 273 -12.94 44.47 -1.30
C VAL A 273 -12.14 43.57 -0.36
N ILE A 274 -12.32 42.25 -0.40
CA ILE A 274 -11.56 41.29 0.41
C ILE A 274 -10.08 41.30 0.00
N LEU A 275 -9.77 41.30 -1.30
CA LEU A 275 -8.40 41.38 -1.81
C LEU A 275 -7.75 42.72 -1.45
N LYS A 276 -8.50 43.83 -1.52
CA LYS A 276 -8.03 45.16 -1.09
C LYS A 276 -7.75 45.21 0.42
N ASN A 277 -8.60 44.58 1.24
CA ASN A 277 -8.37 44.48 2.69
C ASN A 277 -7.19 43.57 3.03
N LEU A 278 -7.01 42.46 2.29
CA LEU A 278 -5.86 41.56 2.46
C LEU A 278 -4.55 42.24 2.07
N ILE A 279 -4.54 43.02 0.99
CA ILE A 279 -3.38 43.84 0.59
C ILE A 279 -3.08 44.92 1.65
N HIS A 280 -4.12 45.49 2.29
CA HIS A 280 -3.93 46.45 3.39
C HIS A 280 -3.35 45.78 4.65
N LEU A 281 -3.83 44.58 5.01
CA LEU A 281 -3.30 43.77 6.12
C LEU A 281 -1.85 43.32 5.88
N LEU A 282 -1.45 43.14 4.62
CA LEU A 282 -0.10 42.76 4.23
C LEU A 282 0.89 43.94 4.18
N ASN A 283 0.40 45.18 4.27
CA ASN A 283 1.21 46.40 4.22
C ASN A 283 1.46 47.04 5.60
N ASP A 284 0.78 46.59 6.65
CA ASP A 284 1.05 47.03 8.03
C ASP A 284 2.03 46.04 8.69
N ASP A 285 3.32 46.38 8.68
CA ASP A 285 4.43 45.55 9.19
C ASP A 285 4.35 45.22 10.71
N ASP A 286 3.44 45.85 11.46
CA ASP A 286 3.37 45.77 12.92
C ASP A 286 2.49 44.62 13.48
N TYR A 287 1.74 43.88 12.66
CA TYR A 287 0.70 42.94 13.16
C TYR A 287 1.11 41.45 13.23
N LEU A 288 2.41 41.13 13.21
CA LEU A 288 2.88 39.73 13.36
C LEU A 288 3.01 39.26 14.83
N CYS A 289 2.75 40.12 15.82
CA CYS A 289 2.97 39.79 17.24
C CYS A 289 1.72 39.29 18.00
N GLU A 290 0.49 39.40 17.46
CA GLU A 290 -0.74 39.04 18.19
C GLU A 290 -1.28 37.63 17.89
N ILE A 291 -0.99 37.05 16.72
CA ILE A 291 -1.57 35.76 16.30
C ILE A 291 -0.99 34.56 17.06
N THR A 292 0.23 34.67 17.59
CA THR A 292 0.86 33.64 18.42
C THR A 292 0.20 33.50 19.80
N ASN A 293 -0.41 34.56 20.34
CA ASN A 293 -1.02 34.54 21.68
C ASN A 293 -2.45 33.95 21.70
N GLN A 294 -3.18 33.97 20.58
CA GLN A 294 -4.55 33.41 20.53
C GLN A 294 -4.59 31.88 20.44
N ARG A 295 -3.51 31.21 19.99
CA ARG A 295 -3.46 29.74 19.91
C ARG A 295 -3.37 29.03 21.27
N GLN A 296 -2.99 29.73 22.34
CA GLN A 296 -2.89 29.13 23.69
C GLN A 296 -4.24 29.05 24.44
N ASN A 297 -5.30 29.72 23.96
CA ASN A 297 -6.59 29.81 24.67
C ASN A 297 -7.68 28.82 24.21
N ILE A 298 -7.38 27.91 23.27
CA ILE A 298 -8.40 27.00 22.68
C ILE A 298 -8.35 25.58 23.30
N PHE A 299 -7.44 25.29 24.23
CA PHE A 299 -7.31 23.97 24.87
C PHE A 299 -8.06 23.80 26.21
N SER A 300 -9.09 24.59 26.48
CA SER A 300 -9.96 24.38 27.65
C SER A 300 -11.40 24.68 27.30
N ILE A 301 -12.19 23.62 27.10
CA ILE A 301 -13.56 23.41 27.60
C ILE A 301 -13.97 22.00 27.10
N ASN A 302 -13.90 21.02 28.00
CA ASN A 302 -14.59 19.73 27.91
C ASN A 302 -15.72 19.76 28.94
N GLY A 303 -16.96 19.50 28.52
CA GLY A 303 -18.10 19.37 29.44
C GLY A 303 -19.43 19.05 28.75
N ASN A 304 -19.81 17.76 28.79
CA ASN A 304 -21.14 17.13 28.78
C ASN A 304 -22.35 17.83 28.10
N SER A 305 -23.04 17.10 27.20
CA SER A 305 -24.38 16.49 27.40
C SER A 305 -24.99 15.94 26.10
N LYS A 306 -25.57 14.73 26.14
CA LYS A 306 -26.52 14.16 25.14
C LYS A 306 -27.93 14.77 25.32
N PRO A 307 -28.97 14.38 24.55
CA PRO A 307 -29.14 14.29 23.09
C PRO A 307 -30.41 15.06 22.63
N GLY A 308 -30.52 15.41 21.35
CA GLY A 308 -31.78 15.95 20.79
C GLY A 308 -31.78 15.97 19.26
N LYS A 309 -32.65 15.15 18.66
CA LYS A 309 -33.24 15.42 17.34
C LYS A 309 -34.54 16.20 17.60
N PRO A 310 -35.02 17.09 16.71
CA PRO A 310 -35.38 16.67 15.35
C PRO A 310 -35.24 17.74 14.24
N GLU A 311 -35.66 17.30 13.06
CA GLU A 311 -36.20 18.08 11.94
C GLU A 311 -35.30 18.59 10.81
N VAL A 312 -35.85 18.33 9.63
CA VAL A 312 -35.38 18.55 8.27
C VAL A 312 -35.69 20.00 7.92
N ASP A 313 -34.71 20.76 7.46
CA ASP A 313 -34.98 21.86 6.54
C ASP A 313 -33.92 21.91 5.43
N SER A 314 -34.42 22.00 4.22
CA SER A 314 -33.63 22.02 2.99
C SER A 314 -33.26 23.47 2.70
N GLN A 315 -32.08 23.89 3.12
CA GLN A 315 -31.44 25.10 2.60
C GLN A 315 -29.99 24.79 2.24
N SER A 316 -29.67 25.02 0.97
CA SER A 316 -28.32 24.94 0.43
C SER A 316 -27.38 25.86 1.21
N GLU A 317 -26.57 25.28 2.11
CA GLU A 317 -25.47 25.99 2.75
C GLU A 317 -24.50 26.50 1.68
N PRO A 318 -23.97 27.73 1.81
CA PRO A 318 -22.90 28.19 0.94
C PRO A 318 -21.70 27.27 1.14
N VAL A 319 -21.18 26.74 0.03
CA VAL A 319 -20.11 25.72 -0.04
C VAL A 319 -18.82 26.11 0.72
N MET A 320 -18.66 27.37 1.13
CA MET A 320 -17.72 27.80 2.18
C MET A 320 -18.19 29.14 2.76
N SER A 321 -18.02 29.37 4.06
CA SER A 321 -18.27 30.68 4.67
C SER A 321 -17.14 31.66 4.33
N ASP A 322 -17.39 32.97 4.39
CA ASP A 322 -16.36 33.99 4.16
C ASP A 322 -15.14 33.83 5.09
N ARG A 323 -15.34 33.23 6.27
CA ARG A 323 -14.29 32.86 7.21
C ARG A 323 -13.39 31.74 6.66
N ASP A 324 -13.98 30.74 6.00
CA ASP A 324 -13.26 29.60 5.43
C ASP A 324 -12.42 30.02 4.22
N LEU A 325 -12.92 30.96 3.42
CA LEU A 325 -12.15 31.57 2.33
C LEU A 325 -10.94 32.36 2.85
N VAL A 326 -11.12 33.14 3.91
CA VAL A 326 -10.01 33.90 4.53
C VAL A 326 -9.00 32.95 5.16
N MET A 327 -9.42 31.87 5.81
CA MET A 327 -8.52 30.85 6.33
C MET A 327 -7.75 30.16 5.21
N ALA A 328 -8.41 29.77 4.11
CA ALA A 328 -7.76 29.17 2.95
C ALA A 328 -6.68 30.12 2.35
N LEU A 329 -7.01 31.39 2.13
CA LEU A 329 -6.05 32.38 1.61
C LEU A 329 -4.86 32.62 2.56
N THR A 330 -5.12 32.61 3.87
CA THR A 330 -4.07 32.75 4.89
C THR A 330 -3.13 31.53 4.89
N GLU A 331 -3.68 30.33 4.73
CA GLU A 331 -2.93 29.08 4.60
C GLU A 331 -2.03 29.08 3.35
N ILE A 332 -2.52 29.55 2.19
CA ILE A 332 -1.70 29.69 0.95
C ILE A 332 -0.53 30.63 1.17
N LEU A 333 -0.79 31.79 1.79
CA LEU A 333 0.24 32.80 2.03
C LEU A 333 1.30 32.27 3.00
N HIS A 334 0.88 31.55 4.03
CA HIS A 334 1.78 30.89 4.96
C HIS A 334 2.67 29.85 4.25
N GLN A 335 2.07 28.97 3.44
CA GLN A 335 2.79 27.95 2.68
C GLN A 335 3.78 28.57 1.67
N ARG A 336 3.43 29.69 1.03
CA ARG A 336 4.33 30.40 0.11
C ARG A 336 5.53 31.01 0.84
N ASN A 337 5.30 31.61 2.01
CA ASN A 337 6.36 32.18 2.84
C ASN A 337 7.30 31.09 3.37
N GLU A 338 6.76 29.95 3.80
CA GLU A 338 7.53 28.79 4.23
C GLU A 338 8.37 28.22 3.08
N ALA A 339 7.79 28.05 1.89
CA ALA A 339 8.53 27.61 0.70
C ALA A 339 9.67 28.58 0.31
N PHE A 340 9.44 29.89 0.47
CA PHE A 340 10.47 30.90 0.24
C PHE A 340 11.60 30.82 1.29
N ALA A 341 11.26 30.61 2.56
CA ALA A 341 12.23 30.42 3.64
C ALA A 341 13.09 29.16 3.39
N HIS A 342 12.50 28.04 2.99
CA HIS A 342 13.24 26.83 2.62
C HIS A 342 14.18 27.05 1.43
N LYS A 343 13.74 27.77 0.38
CA LYS A 343 14.60 28.12 -0.76
C LYS A 343 15.78 29.00 -0.34
N LYS A 344 15.56 29.98 0.54
CA LYS A 344 16.62 30.85 1.07
C LYS A 344 17.63 30.05 1.91
N LEU A 345 17.14 29.16 2.77
CA LEU A 345 17.98 28.29 3.59
C LEU A 345 18.81 27.33 2.72
N ALA A 346 18.20 26.69 1.71
CA ALA A 346 18.89 25.81 0.78
C ALA A 346 19.98 26.55 -0.01
N ALA A 347 19.70 27.76 -0.50
CA ALA A 347 20.69 28.59 -1.18
C ALA A 347 21.88 28.97 -0.27
N GLN A 348 21.59 29.26 1.01
CA GLN A 348 22.62 29.57 1.99
C GLN A 348 23.50 28.35 2.31
N VAL A 349 22.89 27.19 2.58
CA VAL A 349 23.63 25.93 2.84
C VAL A 349 24.50 25.54 1.64
N LEU A 350 23.99 25.66 0.42
CA LEU A 350 24.77 25.41 -0.79
C LEU A 350 25.92 26.42 -0.93
N SER A 351 25.69 27.70 -0.66
CA SER A 351 26.75 28.71 -0.69
C SER A 351 27.84 28.44 0.34
N ASP A 352 27.48 28.02 1.55
CA ASP A 352 28.43 27.71 2.61
C ASP A 352 29.24 26.45 2.26
N ARG A 353 28.59 25.41 1.71
CA ARG A 353 29.29 24.21 1.25
C ARG A 353 30.24 24.47 0.07
N VAL A 354 29.88 25.34 -0.86
CA VAL A 354 30.78 25.76 -1.95
C VAL A 354 32.02 26.45 -1.38
N LYS A 355 31.86 27.35 -0.41
CA LYS A 355 33.00 28.00 0.25
C LYS A 355 33.91 27.01 0.98
N GLU A 356 33.34 26.04 1.70
CA GLU A 356 34.12 24.98 2.34
C GLU A 356 34.95 24.20 1.31
N LEU A 357 34.33 23.78 0.20
CA LEU A 357 35.03 23.06 -0.86
C LEU A 357 36.12 23.91 -1.53
N GLU A 358 35.88 25.21 -1.73
CA GLU A 358 36.90 26.16 -2.22
C GLU A 358 38.08 26.28 -1.25
N THR A 359 37.82 26.31 0.07
CA THR A 359 38.88 26.32 1.09
C THR A 359 39.67 25.01 1.15
N GLU A 360 39.00 23.85 1.03
CA GLU A 360 39.65 22.54 0.95
C GLU A 360 40.55 22.47 -0.28
N LEU A 361 40.04 22.86 -1.46
CA LEU A 361 40.81 22.92 -2.72
C LEU A 361 42.03 23.83 -2.62
N SER A 362 41.88 25.01 -2.02
CA SER A 362 42.99 25.95 -1.83
C SER A 362 44.10 25.34 -0.94
N HIS A 363 43.72 24.60 0.11
CA HIS A 363 44.66 23.91 0.98
C HIS A 363 45.39 22.76 0.27
N TYR A 364 44.70 22.03 -0.62
CA TYR A 364 45.35 21.00 -1.43
C TYR A 364 46.35 21.61 -2.43
N GLN A 365 46.01 22.73 -3.06
CA GLN A 365 46.92 23.42 -3.98
C GLN A 365 48.18 23.94 -3.28
N THR A 366 48.05 24.52 -2.07
CA THR A 366 49.22 24.94 -1.28
C THR A 366 50.05 23.75 -0.79
N SER A 367 49.40 22.63 -0.44
CA SER A 367 50.09 21.40 -0.03
C SER A 367 50.86 20.75 -1.19
N GLU A 368 50.36 20.86 -2.42
CA GLU A 368 51.08 20.40 -3.62
C GLU A 368 52.25 21.33 -3.94
N GLU A 369 52.12 22.65 -3.79
CA GLU A 369 53.23 23.59 -4.00
C GLU A 369 54.36 23.44 -2.97
N GLU A 370 54.03 23.12 -1.70
CA GLU A 370 55.01 22.85 -0.63
C GLU A 370 55.70 21.49 -0.73
N THR A 371 55.13 20.52 -1.46
CA THR A 371 55.76 19.20 -1.67
C THR A 371 56.66 19.15 -2.90
N PHE A 372 56.60 20.17 -3.77
CA PHE A 372 57.43 20.32 -4.98
C PHE A 372 58.50 21.43 -4.88
N SER A 373 58.57 22.17 -3.78
CA SER A 373 59.71 23.03 -3.40
C SER A 373 60.63 22.32 -2.42
#